data_AF-A0A6G1M927-F1
#
_entry.id   AF-A0A6G1M927-F1
#
_cell.length_a   1.000
_cell.length_b   1.000
_cell.length_c   1.000
_cell.angle_alpha   90.00
_cell.angle_beta   90.00
_cell.angle_gamma   90.00
#
_symmetry.space_group_name_H-M   'P 1'
#
loop_
_entity.id
_entity.type
_entity.pdbx_description
1 polymer ?
#
loop_
_entity_poly.entity_id
_entity_poly.type
_entity_poly.pdbx_seq_one_letter_code
_entity_poly.pdbx_strand_id
1 'polypeptide(L)'
;MMFGDNLGIFRAVDIVKNTTADEFKTVLMGCLSPEEHGRFTIDKLHLAPYPIDDCGTQVAVFKFSPAIPSFLKKVAAGEKKHIRDQEGNLIEIDANFWGLTQLNHPKEEILLDIVAISGPMNHAYGAWSGVESNGSVQMWLQDFLPEVPDLGSRCRIMIYGYSTEADDLGTYVAGFLEELFKARRKLHQQTRPLVLVGHSHGGIIVAEAFVKASWEKRYKLIHLSTVQIFSFGVPYKGINPDQIDIVKSSHGAAYFGRIFQETQYITQNLEFFRHLLKYTDTQLSSFYETQQTLKLGKLDIARENSPIESYGMVVDKNSAVLGLPENLEEDHNVDGDHISLIQFTSRTDRTYTTIIGLLQRLLGTELRNKVLTRKSS
;
A
#
# COMPACT_ATOMS: atom_id res chain seq x y z
N MET A 1 19.63 5.62 -0.74
CA MET A 1 18.51 4.69 -0.99
C MET A 1 17.67 5.30 -2.08
N MET A 2 17.38 4.56 -3.15
CA MET A 2 16.35 4.97 -4.10
C MET A 2 14.97 4.75 -3.46
N PHE A 3 13.95 5.39 -4.03
CA PHE A 3 12.56 5.25 -3.62
C PHE A 3 12.16 3.78 -3.41
N GLY A 4 11.71 3.43 -2.20
CA GLY A 4 10.93 2.22 -1.94
C GLY A 4 11.50 0.91 -2.48
N ASP A 5 12.80 0.62 -2.30
CA ASP A 5 13.37 -0.69 -2.64
C ASP A 5 12.66 -1.84 -1.88
N ASN A 6 12.75 -3.07 -2.38
CA ASN A 6 12.15 -4.25 -1.74
C ASN A 6 12.74 -4.55 -0.33
N LEU A 7 13.86 -3.92 0.07
CA LEU A 7 14.50 -4.08 1.38
C LEU A 7 14.81 -5.56 1.78
N GLY A 8 14.91 -6.45 0.79
CA GLY A 8 15.12 -7.89 1.00
C GLY A 8 13.91 -8.62 1.61
N ILE A 9 12.72 -8.05 1.50
CA ILE A 9 11.46 -8.65 1.93
C ILE A 9 10.92 -9.55 0.80
N PHE A 10 10.28 -10.66 1.16
CA PHE A 10 9.70 -11.59 0.20
C PHE A 10 8.30 -11.99 0.63
N ARG A 11 7.47 -12.34 -0.35
CA ARG A 11 6.15 -12.91 -0.16
C ARG A 11 6.18 -14.37 -0.57
N ALA A 12 5.62 -15.24 0.25
CA ALA A 12 5.27 -16.60 -0.15
C ALA A 12 3.75 -16.77 -0.11
N VAL A 13 3.17 -17.37 -1.14
CA VAL A 13 1.74 -17.65 -1.27
C VAL A 13 1.50 -19.15 -1.44
N ASP A 14 0.23 -19.56 -1.38
CA ASP A 14 -0.19 -20.97 -1.45
C ASP A 14 0.31 -21.84 -0.28
N ILE A 15 0.62 -21.22 0.85
CA ILE A 15 0.98 -21.92 2.08
C ILE A 15 -0.29 -22.58 2.64
N VAL A 16 -0.23 -23.84 3.06
CA VAL A 16 -1.40 -24.53 3.64
C VAL A 16 -1.90 -23.78 4.89
N LYS A 17 -3.23 -23.58 5.00
CA LYS A 17 -3.88 -22.75 6.05
C LYS A 17 -3.35 -22.94 7.49
N ASN A 18 -3.01 -24.17 7.84
CA ASN A 18 -2.66 -24.55 9.20
C ASN A 18 -1.15 -24.63 9.43
N THR A 19 -0.34 -24.30 8.43
CA THR A 19 1.12 -24.25 8.58
C THR A 19 1.47 -23.18 9.62
N THR A 20 2.21 -23.60 10.64
CA THR A 20 2.72 -22.74 11.70
C THR A 20 3.95 -21.97 11.24
N ALA A 21 4.30 -20.90 11.95
CA ALA A 21 5.50 -20.14 11.64
C ALA A 21 6.78 -20.98 11.74
N ASP A 22 6.85 -21.92 12.70
CA ASP A 22 8.01 -22.79 12.89
C ASP A 22 8.13 -23.86 11.78
N GLU A 23 7.00 -24.41 11.32
CA GLU A 23 6.97 -25.33 10.18
C GLU A 23 7.44 -24.62 8.91
N PHE A 24 6.88 -23.44 8.61
CA PHE A 24 7.29 -22.70 7.42
C PHE A 24 8.73 -22.19 7.52
N LYS A 25 9.18 -21.78 8.70
CA LYS A 25 10.59 -21.45 8.96
C LYS A 25 11.50 -22.65 8.65
N THR A 26 11.10 -23.86 9.03
CA THR A 26 11.85 -25.08 8.71
C THR A 26 11.94 -25.31 7.20
N VAL A 27 10.85 -25.10 6.46
CA VAL A 27 10.83 -25.17 4.99
C VAL A 27 11.79 -24.15 4.36
N LEU A 28 11.76 -22.89 4.80
CA LEU A 28 12.64 -21.84 4.31
C LEU A 28 14.11 -22.11 4.62
N MET A 29 14.42 -22.56 5.84
CA MET A 29 15.80 -22.89 6.24
C MET A 29 16.34 -24.11 5.48
N GLY A 30 15.49 -25.08 5.13
CA GLY A 30 15.86 -26.22 4.30
C GLY A 30 16.19 -25.88 2.85
N CYS A 31 15.84 -24.67 2.38
CA CYS A 31 16.19 -24.19 1.04
C CYS A 31 17.61 -23.61 0.94
N LEU A 32 18.32 -23.44 2.07
CA LEU A 32 19.67 -22.92 2.10
C LEU A 32 20.67 -23.94 1.55
N SER A 33 21.74 -23.47 0.91
CA SER A 33 22.85 -24.36 0.53
C SER A 33 23.65 -24.81 1.77
N PRO A 34 24.41 -25.92 1.71
CA PRO A 34 25.22 -26.38 2.84
C PRO A 34 26.19 -25.32 3.41
N GLU A 35 26.69 -24.42 2.56
CA GLU A 35 27.59 -23.32 2.96
C GLU A 35 26.88 -22.16 3.65
N GLU A 36 25.56 -22.03 3.45
CA GLU A 36 24.71 -20.99 4.04
C GLU A 36 24.08 -21.43 5.37
N HIS A 37 24.04 -22.74 5.65
CA HIS A 37 23.52 -23.26 6.91
C HIS A 37 24.30 -22.69 8.10
N GLY A 38 23.57 -22.16 9.09
CA GLY A 38 24.15 -21.53 10.28
C GLY A 38 24.68 -20.10 10.06
N ARG A 39 24.65 -19.57 8.84
CA ARG A 39 25.05 -18.17 8.54
C ARG A 39 23.86 -17.22 8.36
N PHE A 40 22.67 -17.77 8.11
CA PHE A 40 21.46 -17.00 7.89
C PHE A 40 20.43 -17.24 8.99
N THR A 41 19.71 -16.18 9.34
CA THR A 41 18.51 -16.21 10.19
C THR A 41 17.33 -15.60 9.44
N ILE A 42 16.13 -15.89 9.93
CA ILE A 42 14.90 -15.24 9.46
C ILE A 42 14.52 -14.20 10.53
N ASP A 43 14.78 -12.93 10.22
CA ASP A 43 14.57 -11.81 11.14
C ASP A 43 13.12 -11.33 11.12
N LYS A 44 12.40 -11.62 10.04
CA LYS A 44 10.97 -11.36 9.92
C LYS A 44 10.29 -12.58 9.31
N LEU A 45 9.23 -13.05 9.95
CA LEU A 45 8.30 -14.01 9.40
C LEU A 45 6.90 -13.74 9.96
N HIS A 46 5.98 -13.35 9.08
CA HIS A 46 4.60 -13.08 9.44
C HIS A 46 3.66 -13.86 8.53
N LEU A 47 2.81 -14.71 9.11
CA LEU A 47 1.78 -15.45 8.41
C LEU A 47 0.43 -14.75 8.54
N ALA A 48 -0.29 -14.62 7.43
CA ALA A 48 -1.64 -14.12 7.39
C ALA A 48 -2.51 -14.99 6.46
N PRO A 49 -3.84 -15.03 6.63
CA PRO A 49 -4.72 -15.70 5.68
C PRO A 49 -4.60 -15.09 4.27
N TYR A 50 -4.65 -15.93 3.23
CA TYR A 50 -4.72 -15.42 1.87
C TYR A 50 -6.07 -14.72 1.64
N PRO A 51 -6.10 -13.54 0.98
CA PRO A 51 -7.27 -12.69 1.10
C PRO A 51 -8.51 -13.12 0.29
N ILE A 52 -8.38 -14.04 -0.66
CA ILE A 52 -9.40 -14.31 -1.69
C ILE A 52 -10.05 -15.71 -1.57
N ASP A 53 -9.41 -16.66 -0.90
CA ASP A 53 -9.71 -18.09 -1.01
C ASP A 53 -10.47 -18.69 0.20
N ASP A 54 -11.30 -17.88 0.86
CA ASP A 54 -11.95 -18.28 2.13
C ASP A 54 -10.96 -18.75 3.21
N CYS A 55 -9.72 -18.23 3.16
CA CYS A 55 -8.62 -18.63 4.03
C CYS A 55 -8.29 -20.12 3.87
N GLY A 56 -8.33 -20.66 2.65
CA GLY A 56 -7.89 -22.02 2.34
C GLY A 56 -6.36 -22.16 2.36
N THR A 57 -5.68 -21.05 2.13
CA THR A 57 -4.23 -20.90 2.17
C THR A 57 -3.84 -19.67 3.01
N GLN A 58 -2.54 -19.53 3.21
CA GLN A 58 -1.88 -18.43 3.88
C GLN A 58 -0.89 -17.75 2.93
N VAL A 59 -0.59 -16.50 3.27
CA VAL A 59 0.53 -15.74 2.76
C VAL A 59 1.55 -15.55 3.88
N ALA A 60 2.83 -15.64 3.57
CA ALA A 60 3.91 -15.25 4.45
C ALA A 60 4.64 -14.02 3.90
N VAL A 61 4.95 -13.09 4.79
CA VAL A 61 5.93 -12.03 4.54
C VAL A 61 7.17 -12.34 5.37
N PHE A 62 8.34 -12.41 4.73
CA PHE A 62 9.57 -12.79 5.41
C PHE A 62 10.82 -12.07 4.90
N LYS A 63 11.84 -11.98 5.76
CA LYS A 63 13.17 -11.44 5.45
C LYS A 63 14.25 -12.29 6.10
N PHE A 64 15.29 -12.57 5.32
CA PHE A 64 16.52 -13.20 5.79
C PHE A 64 17.57 -12.15 6.20
N SER A 65 18.48 -12.56 7.07
CA SER A 65 19.58 -11.76 7.60
C SER A 65 20.85 -12.61 7.69
N PRO A 66 22.05 -12.04 7.52
CA PRO A 66 22.35 -10.62 7.29
C PRO A 66 22.19 -10.18 5.82
N ALA A 67 21.90 -11.11 4.91
CA ALA A 67 21.80 -10.83 3.47
C ALA A 67 20.70 -11.67 2.81
N ILE A 68 20.53 -11.51 1.48
CA ILE A 68 19.63 -12.34 0.67
C ILE A 68 20.32 -13.68 0.35
N PRO A 69 19.76 -14.84 0.75
CA PRO A 69 20.29 -16.16 0.42
C PRO A 69 20.32 -16.42 -1.09
N SER A 70 21.21 -17.30 -1.52
CA SER A 70 21.42 -17.69 -2.92
C SER A 70 20.11 -18.07 -3.63
N PHE A 71 19.23 -18.83 -2.98
CA PHE A 71 18.00 -19.32 -3.59
C PHE A 71 16.98 -18.21 -3.91
N LEU A 72 17.11 -17.04 -3.27
CA LEU A 72 16.24 -15.87 -3.42
C LEU A 72 16.85 -14.75 -4.27
N LYS A 73 18.13 -14.84 -4.68
CA LYS A 73 18.78 -13.77 -5.47
C LYS A 73 18.04 -13.46 -6.78
N LYS A 74 17.56 -14.49 -7.47
CA LYS A 74 16.73 -14.33 -8.67
C LYS A 74 15.34 -13.76 -8.36
N VAL A 75 14.78 -14.15 -7.23
CA VAL A 75 13.49 -13.63 -6.77
C VAL A 75 13.60 -12.13 -6.49
N ALA A 76 14.68 -11.71 -5.84
CA ALA A 76 14.98 -10.29 -5.60
C ALA A 76 15.17 -9.49 -6.90
N ALA A 77 15.48 -10.15 -8.02
CA ALA A 77 15.57 -9.55 -9.35
C ALA A 77 14.24 -9.59 -10.13
N GLY A 78 13.13 -9.99 -9.50
CA GLY A 78 11.79 -9.99 -10.07
C GLY A 78 11.30 -11.34 -10.60
N GLU A 79 12.13 -12.40 -10.55
CA GLU A 79 11.66 -13.75 -10.91
C GLU A 79 10.73 -14.33 -9.83
N LYS A 80 9.85 -15.25 -10.21
CA LYS A 80 9.12 -16.09 -9.27
C LYS A 80 9.89 -17.36 -9.00
N LYS A 81 9.80 -17.90 -7.79
CA LYS A 81 10.36 -19.22 -7.44
C LYS A 81 9.29 -20.09 -6.83
N HIS A 82 9.31 -21.37 -7.16
CA HIS A 82 8.48 -22.35 -6.49
C HIS A 82 9.35 -23.24 -5.59
N ILE A 83 8.89 -23.46 -4.36
CA ILE A 83 9.44 -24.44 -3.43
C ILE A 83 8.36 -25.44 -3.03
N ARG A 84 8.73 -26.48 -2.29
CA ARG A 84 7.78 -27.44 -1.74
C ARG A 84 7.86 -27.49 -0.23
N ASP A 85 6.71 -27.66 0.42
CA ASP A 85 6.68 -28.00 1.84
C ASP A 85 7.01 -29.48 2.08
N GLN A 86 6.92 -29.91 3.34
CA GLN A 86 7.22 -31.29 3.75
C GLN A 86 6.24 -32.32 3.17
N GLU A 87 5.03 -31.90 2.80
CA GLU A 87 3.99 -32.75 2.21
C GLU A 87 4.02 -32.73 0.67
N GLY A 88 4.89 -31.91 0.08
CA GLY A 88 5.06 -31.76 -1.36
C GLY A 88 4.14 -30.72 -2.00
N ASN A 89 3.37 -29.95 -1.22
CA ASN A 89 2.55 -28.85 -1.73
C ASN A 89 3.45 -27.75 -2.28
N LEU A 90 3.00 -27.11 -3.37
CA LEU A 90 3.76 -26.07 -4.06
C LEU A 90 3.54 -24.72 -3.38
N ILE A 91 4.62 -24.00 -3.10
CA ILE A 91 4.60 -22.64 -2.54
C ILE A 91 5.30 -21.72 -3.54
N GLU A 92 4.61 -20.68 -4.00
CA GLU A 92 5.20 -19.64 -4.86
C GLU A 92 5.80 -18.53 -3.99
N ILE A 93 7.00 -18.08 -4.35
CA ILE A 93 7.72 -16.97 -3.70
C ILE A 93 7.98 -15.88 -4.74
N ASP A 94 7.63 -14.64 -4.38
CA ASP A 94 7.88 -13.44 -5.17
C ASP A 94 8.41 -12.28 -4.29
N ALA A 95 8.90 -11.23 -4.96
CA ALA A 95 9.43 -10.01 -4.36
C ALA A 95 8.66 -8.75 -4.80
N ASN A 96 7.57 -8.89 -5.54
CA ASN A 96 6.87 -7.77 -6.17
C ASN A 96 5.55 -7.43 -5.47
N PHE A 97 4.97 -8.39 -4.75
CA PHE A 97 3.73 -8.25 -3.99
C PHE A 97 2.53 -7.89 -4.86
N TRP A 98 2.52 -8.29 -6.14
CA TRP A 98 1.39 -8.05 -7.05
C TRP A 98 0.10 -8.70 -6.56
N GLY A 99 -1.02 -7.99 -6.72
CA GLY A 99 -2.32 -8.37 -6.17
C GLY A 99 -2.46 -7.99 -4.68
N LEU A 100 -3.49 -8.53 -4.03
CA LEU A 100 -3.72 -8.29 -2.61
C LEU A 100 -2.81 -9.15 -1.73
N THR A 101 -2.20 -8.51 -0.74
CA THR A 101 -1.47 -9.19 0.35
C THR A 101 -2.07 -8.78 1.67
N GLN A 102 -2.62 -9.75 2.42
CA GLN A 102 -3.06 -9.52 3.79
C GLN A 102 -1.85 -9.51 4.73
N LEU A 103 -1.83 -8.55 5.65
CA LEU A 103 -0.66 -8.26 6.49
C LEU A 103 -0.81 -8.74 7.92
N ASN A 104 -2.02 -9.09 8.36
CA ASN A 104 -2.31 -9.51 9.72
C ASN A 104 -3.33 -10.66 9.78
N HIS A 105 -3.40 -11.33 10.94
CA HIS A 105 -4.44 -12.30 11.28
C HIS A 105 -5.32 -11.72 12.42
N PRO A 106 -6.45 -11.06 12.09
CA PRO A 106 -7.37 -10.53 13.11
C PRO A 106 -7.82 -11.66 14.05
N LYS A 107 -7.77 -11.41 15.36
CA LYS A 107 -8.10 -12.41 16.40
C LYS A 107 -9.57 -12.37 16.82
N GLU A 108 -10.28 -11.33 16.42
CA GLU A 108 -11.69 -11.09 16.74
C GLU A 108 -12.53 -10.97 15.46
N GLU A 109 -13.84 -10.74 15.62
CA GLU A 109 -14.71 -10.42 14.50
C GLU A 109 -14.17 -9.20 13.73
N ILE A 110 -13.95 -9.38 12.43
CA ILE A 110 -13.45 -8.30 11.58
C ILE A 110 -14.59 -7.31 11.33
N LEU A 111 -14.41 -6.09 11.85
CA LEU A 111 -15.36 -4.99 11.73
C LEU A 111 -15.00 -4.02 10.61
N LEU A 112 -13.74 -4.00 10.18
CA LEU A 112 -13.22 -3.06 9.20
C LEU A 112 -12.17 -3.72 8.30
N ASP A 113 -12.23 -3.47 7.00
CA ASP A 113 -11.13 -3.76 6.07
C ASP A 113 -10.37 -2.47 5.75
N ILE A 114 -9.04 -2.52 5.74
CA ILE A 114 -8.14 -1.42 5.38
C ILE A 114 -7.27 -1.90 4.22
N VAL A 115 -7.27 -1.17 3.10
CA VAL A 115 -6.48 -1.52 1.91
C VAL A 115 -5.61 -0.35 1.49
N ALA A 116 -4.29 -0.56 1.48
CA ALA A 116 -3.30 0.44 1.15
C ALA A 116 -2.68 0.24 -0.25
N ILE A 117 -2.55 1.34 -0.99
CA ILE A 117 -2.04 1.38 -2.36
C ILE A 117 -0.98 2.48 -2.45
N SER A 118 0.26 2.09 -2.70
CA SER A 118 1.36 3.04 -2.87
C SER A 118 1.41 3.59 -4.29
N GLY A 119 2.12 4.70 -4.47
CA GLY A 119 2.46 5.18 -5.79
C GLY A 119 3.37 4.19 -6.56
N PRO A 120 3.32 4.21 -7.89
CA PRO A 120 4.27 3.52 -8.74
C PRO A 120 5.72 4.03 -8.48
N MET A 121 6.71 3.17 -8.74
CA MET A 121 8.11 3.24 -8.26
C MET A 121 8.35 2.96 -6.77
N ASN A 122 7.31 2.78 -5.96
CA ASN A 122 7.49 2.23 -4.62
C ASN A 122 7.10 0.75 -4.60
N HIS A 123 7.96 -0.10 -4.03
CA HIS A 123 7.60 -1.49 -3.75
C HIS A 123 6.35 -1.55 -2.86
N ALA A 124 5.36 -2.39 -3.19
CA ALA A 124 4.04 -2.37 -2.53
C ALA A 124 4.10 -2.55 -1.01
N TYR A 125 5.10 -3.30 -0.52
CA TYR A 125 5.38 -3.43 0.91
C TYR A 125 6.40 -2.37 1.40
N GLY A 126 7.45 -2.12 0.61
CA GLY A 126 8.57 -1.26 0.96
C GLY A 126 8.18 0.22 1.10
N ALA A 127 7.16 0.66 0.36
CA ALA A 127 6.61 2.03 0.42
C ALA A 127 6.23 2.44 1.85
N TRP A 128 5.63 1.50 2.60
CA TRP A 128 5.09 1.72 3.94
C TRP A 128 6.10 1.40 5.05
N SER A 129 7.32 1.05 4.67
CA SER A 129 8.38 0.65 5.59
C SER A 129 9.24 1.84 5.96
N GLY A 130 9.48 2.03 7.26
CA GLY A 130 10.44 2.97 7.78
C GLY A 130 11.89 2.61 7.40
N VAL A 131 12.80 3.54 7.66
CA VAL A 131 14.25 3.30 7.50
C VAL A 131 14.68 2.15 8.40
N GLU A 132 15.51 1.25 7.87
CA GLU A 132 16.08 0.15 8.64
C GLU A 132 16.83 0.67 9.87
N SER A 133 16.43 0.20 11.05
CA SER A 133 17.07 0.54 12.32
C SER A 133 17.42 -0.74 13.05
N ASN A 134 18.68 -0.89 13.45
CA ASN A 134 19.20 -2.07 14.16
C ASN A 134 18.91 -3.41 13.44
N GLY A 135 18.97 -3.42 12.10
CA GLY A 135 18.72 -4.63 11.27
C GLY A 135 17.24 -4.99 11.08
N SER A 136 16.31 -4.19 11.63
CA SER A 136 14.87 -4.40 11.46
C SER A 136 14.25 -3.30 10.60
N VAL A 137 13.42 -3.72 9.65
CA VAL A 137 12.59 -2.84 8.83
C VAL A 137 11.19 -2.89 9.41
N GLN A 138 10.75 -1.77 9.99
CA GLN A 138 9.41 -1.63 10.56
C GLN A 138 8.45 -1.12 9.51
N MET A 139 7.34 -1.81 9.33
CA MET A 139 6.28 -1.49 8.38
C MET A 139 4.98 -1.33 9.17
N TRP A 140 4.56 -0.08 9.39
CA TRP A 140 3.57 0.26 10.41
C TRP A 140 2.19 -0.40 10.19
N LEU A 141 1.79 -0.69 8.95
CA LEU A 141 0.55 -1.41 8.64
C LEU A 141 0.59 -2.87 9.15
N GLN A 142 1.77 -3.50 9.19
CA GLN A 142 1.95 -4.87 9.67
C GLN A 142 2.45 -4.94 11.11
N ASP A 143 3.34 -4.03 11.53
CA ASP A 143 4.06 -4.16 12.80
C ASP A 143 3.47 -3.30 13.93
N PHE A 144 2.74 -2.24 13.61
CA PHE A 144 2.18 -1.31 14.63
C PHE A 144 0.66 -1.38 14.69
N LEU A 145 -0.02 -1.21 13.56
CA LEU A 145 -1.47 -1.13 13.48
C LEU A 145 -2.19 -2.38 14.04
N PRO A 146 -1.73 -3.63 13.79
CA PRO A 146 -2.36 -4.81 14.38
C PRO A 146 -2.28 -4.88 15.91
N GLU A 147 -1.33 -4.16 16.50
CA GLU A 147 -1.04 -4.14 17.94
C GLU A 147 -1.75 -2.99 18.67
N VAL A 148 -2.56 -2.19 17.98
CA VAL A 148 -3.33 -1.12 18.62
C VAL A 148 -4.52 -1.71 19.39
N PRO A 149 -4.65 -1.45 20.70
CA PRO A 149 -5.76 -1.95 21.51
C PRO A 149 -7.13 -1.59 20.93
N ASP A 150 -8.06 -2.53 20.97
CA ASP A 150 -9.46 -2.41 20.53
C ASP A 150 -9.67 -2.05 19.04
N LEU A 151 -8.59 -1.94 18.26
CA LEU A 151 -8.61 -1.64 16.83
C LEU A 151 -7.96 -2.75 16.02
N GLY A 152 -6.69 -3.07 16.31
CA GLY A 152 -5.85 -3.93 15.47
C GLY A 152 -6.37 -5.38 15.37
N SER A 153 -6.97 -5.90 16.45
CA SER A 153 -7.57 -7.24 16.50
C SER A 153 -8.87 -7.38 15.70
N ARG A 154 -9.50 -6.25 15.32
CA ARG A 154 -10.80 -6.16 14.62
C ARG A 154 -10.69 -5.60 13.20
N CYS A 155 -9.49 -5.25 12.77
CA CYS A 155 -9.21 -4.72 11.43
C CYS A 155 -8.46 -5.72 10.60
N ARG A 156 -8.94 -5.98 9.38
CA ARG A 156 -8.19 -6.71 8.36
C ARG A 156 -7.40 -5.73 7.53
N ILE A 157 -6.08 -5.89 7.48
CA ILE A 157 -5.18 -4.93 6.85
C ILE A 157 -4.53 -5.59 5.63
N MET A 158 -4.59 -4.91 4.50
CA MET A 158 -4.08 -5.41 3.22
C MET A 158 -3.32 -4.31 2.49
N ILE A 159 -2.36 -4.72 1.65
CA ILE A 159 -1.75 -3.88 0.61
C ILE A 159 -2.13 -4.42 -0.76
N TYR A 160 -2.18 -3.55 -1.76
CA TYR A 160 -2.34 -3.93 -3.16
C TYR A 160 -1.11 -3.50 -3.95
N GLY A 161 -0.41 -4.48 -4.54
CA GLY A 161 0.68 -4.24 -5.49
C GLY A 161 0.21 -4.41 -6.93
N TYR A 162 0.79 -3.63 -7.84
CA TYR A 162 0.50 -3.69 -9.26
C TYR A 162 1.78 -3.47 -10.07
N SER A 163 1.82 -4.01 -11.29
CA SER A 163 2.94 -3.76 -12.21
C SER A 163 2.86 -2.34 -12.74
N THR A 164 4.00 -1.67 -12.79
CA THR A 164 4.10 -0.33 -13.41
C THR A 164 4.59 -0.42 -14.85
N GLU A 165 4.86 -1.64 -15.34
CA GLU A 165 5.33 -1.92 -16.68
C GLU A 165 4.14 -2.00 -17.65
N ALA A 166 4.08 -1.07 -18.60
CA ALA A 166 3.17 -1.07 -19.77
C ALA A 166 1.66 -0.88 -19.55
N ASP A 167 1.16 -0.90 -18.31
CA ASP A 167 -0.27 -0.74 -18.01
C ASP A 167 -0.67 0.72 -17.79
N ASP A 168 -1.92 1.12 -18.09
CA ASP A 168 -2.47 2.45 -17.80
C ASP A 168 -3.31 2.52 -16.52
N LEU A 169 -3.66 3.74 -16.11
CA LEU A 169 -4.51 4.00 -14.95
C LEU A 169 -5.81 3.18 -14.97
N GLY A 170 -6.42 2.99 -16.14
CA GLY A 170 -7.62 2.18 -16.31
C GLY A 170 -7.37 0.71 -15.97
N THR A 171 -6.25 0.15 -16.41
CA THR A 171 -5.82 -1.21 -16.06
C THR A 171 -5.55 -1.35 -14.56
N TYR A 172 -4.85 -0.40 -13.94
CA TYR A 172 -4.60 -0.42 -12.49
C TYR A 172 -5.89 -0.42 -11.67
N VAL A 173 -6.83 0.45 -12.05
CA VAL A 173 -8.15 0.57 -11.41
C VAL A 173 -8.96 -0.71 -11.59
N ALA A 174 -8.98 -1.29 -12.80
CA ALA A 174 -9.69 -2.52 -13.08
C ALA A 174 -9.13 -3.70 -12.28
N GLY A 175 -7.80 -3.86 -12.24
CA GLY A 175 -7.13 -4.89 -11.45
C GLY A 175 -7.40 -4.75 -9.96
N PHE A 176 -7.32 -3.52 -9.43
CA PHE A 176 -7.58 -3.26 -8.01
C PHE A 176 -9.03 -3.63 -7.62
N LEU A 177 -10.02 -3.18 -8.39
CA LEU A 177 -11.43 -3.50 -8.13
C LEU A 177 -11.73 -4.98 -8.26
N GLU A 178 -11.11 -5.68 -9.23
CA GLU A 178 -11.26 -7.12 -9.42
C GLU A 178 -10.76 -7.89 -8.18
N GLU A 179 -9.54 -7.61 -7.73
CA GLU A 179 -8.96 -8.28 -6.55
C GLU A 179 -9.74 -7.96 -5.27
N LEU A 180 -10.17 -6.70 -5.09
CA LEU A 180 -10.98 -6.31 -3.93
C LEU A 180 -12.36 -6.97 -3.95
N PHE A 181 -12.97 -7.14 -5.12
CA PHE A 181 -14.22 -7.89 -5.29
C PHE A 181 -14.04 -9.36 -4.93
N LYS A 182 -12.95 -9.99 -5.36
CA LYS A 182 -12.61 -11.37 -5.00
C LYS A 182 -12.34 -11.55 -3.50
N ALA A 183 -11.73 -10.57 -2.84
CA ALA A 183 -11.47 -10.61 -1.40
C ALA A 183 -12.73 -10.37 -0.54
N ARG A 184 -13.81 -9.87 -1.15
CA ARG A 184 -15.09 -9.53 -0.52
C ARG A 184 -16.22 -10.24 -1.26
N ARG A 185 -16.18 -11.57 -1.32
CA ARG A 185 -17.18 -12.38 -2.04
C ARG A 185 -18.47 -12.60 -1.26
N LYS A 186 -18.39 -12.71 0.07
CA LYS A 186 -19.54 -12.96 0.93
C LYS A 186 -20.23 -11.65 1.29
N LEU A 187 -21.56 -11.66 1.44
CA LEU A 187 -22.34 -10.44 1.72
C LEU A 187 -21.85 -9.69 2.97
N HIS A 188 -21.48 -10.40 4.04
CA HIS A 188 -20.94 -9.79 5.25
C HIS A 188 -19.56 -9.13 5.04
N GLN A 189 -18.77 -9.62 4.07
CA GLN A 189 -17.51 -8.99 3.66
C GLN A 189 -17.80 -7.76 2.79
N GLN A 190 -18.73 -7.85 1.84
CA GLN A 190 -19.12 -6.75 0.96
C GLN A 190 -19.75 -5.57 1.69
N THR A 191 -20.41 -5.83 2.82
CA THR A 191 -21.06 -4.82 3.68
C THR A 191 -20.15 -4.33 4.79
N ARG A 192 -19.00 -4.97 5.01
CA ARG A 192 -18.06 -4.54 6.04
C ARG A 192 -17.52 -3.16 5.67
N PRO A 193 -17.50 -2.19 6.58
CA PRO A 193 -16.86 -0.90 6.33
C PRO A 193 -15.44 -1.06 5.76
N LEU A 194 -15.10 -0.21 4.78
CA LEU A 194 -13.85 -0.25 4.03
C LEU A 194 -13.15 1.10 4.14
N VAL A 195 -11.87 1.07 4.49
CA VAL A 195 -10.95 2.21 4.43
C VAL A 195 -9.97 1.98 3.30
N LEU A 196 -9.81 2.98 2.44
CA LEU A 196 -8.81 2.98 1.38
C LEU A 196 -7.71 3.96 1.74
N VAL A 197 -6.46 3.52 1.60
CA VAL A 197 -5.26 4.33 1.86
C VAL A 197 -4.51 4.47 0.54
N GLY A 198 -4.32 5.69 0.08
CA GLY A 198 -3.64 5.98 -1.18
C GLY A 198 -2.47 6.92 -0.97
N HIS A 199 -1.28 6.55 -1.46
CA HIS A 199 -0.12 7.44 -1.51
C HIS A 199 0.19 7.85 -2.95
N SER A 200 0.44 9.13 -3.17
CA SER A 200 0.77 9.67 -4.48
C SER A 200 -0.21 9.18 -5.55
N HIS A 201 0.27 8.62 -6.66
CA HIS A 201 -0.57 8.08 -7.71
C HIS A 201 -1.42 6.86 -7.27
N GLY A 202 -1.04 6.14 -6.21
CA GLY A 202 -1.91 5.13 -5.59
C GLY A 202 -3.23 5.71 -5.08
N GLY A 203 -3.25 6.98 -4.65
CA GLY A 203 -4.47 7.70 -4.31
C GLY A 203 -5.32 8.11 -5.51
N ILE A 204 -4.71 8.27 -6.68
CA ILE A 204 -5.45 8.46 -7.94
C ILE A 204 -6.16 7.16 -8.31
N ILE A 205 -5.49 6.01 -8.21
CA ILE A 205 -6.13 4.69 -8.40
C ILE A 205 -7.31 4.52 -7.45
N VAL A 206 -7.16 4.89 -6.17
CA VAL A 206 -8.27 4.85 -5.18
C VAL A 206 -9.44 5.73 -5.62
N ALA A 207 -9.19 6.98 -6.02
CA ALA A 207 -10.26 7.90 -6.41
C ALA A 207 -11.00 7.42 -7.67
N GLU A 208 -10.26 7.00 -8.70
CA GLU A 208 -10.82 6.46 -9.94
C GLU A 208 -11.57 5.15 -9.70
N ALA A 209 -11.06 4.27 -8.85
CA ALA A 209 -11.75 3.05 -8.46
C ALA A 209 -13.05 3.35 -7.69
N PHE A 210 -13.04 4.34 -6.81
CA PHE A 210 -14.24 4.77 -6.08
C PHE A 210 -15.31 5.33 -7.01
N VAL A 211 -14.91 6.12 -8.02
CA VAL A 211 -15.80 6.61 -9.07
C VAL A 211 -16.31 5.43 -9.89
N LYS A 212 -15.44 4.63 -10.52
CA LYS A 212 -15.83 3.49 -11.37
C LYS A 212 -16.77 2.51 -10.66
N ALA A 213 -16.51 2.23 -9.38
CA ALA A 213 -17.36 1.35 -8.57
C ALA A 213 -18.78 1.90 -8.31
N SER A 214 -19.01 3.22 -8.43
CA SER A 214 -20.35 3.78 -8.30
C SER A 214 -21.25 3.51 -9.51
N TRP A 215 -20.65 3.37 -10.70
CA TRP A 215 -21.34 3.16 -11.97
C TRP A 215 -21.47 1.68 -12.33
N GLU A 216 -20.49 0.85 -11.95
CA GLU A 216 -20.50 -0.57 -12.27
C GLU A 216 -21.22 -1.40 -11.20
N LYS A 217 -22.35 -1.99 -11.59
CA LYS A 217 -23.21 -2.79 -10.70
C LYS A 217 -22.45 -3.85 -9.90
N ARG A 218 -21.43 -4.50 -10.49
CA ARG A 218 -20.63 -5.54 -9.80
C ARG A 218 -19.83 -5.00 -8.61
N TYR A 219 -19.41 -3.73 -8.66
CA TYR A 219 -18.57 -3.10 -7.64
C TYR A 219 -19.35 -2.14 -6.73
N LYS A 220 -20.67 -2.00 -6.93
CA LYS A 220 -21.51 -1.06 -6.17
C LYS A 220 -21.34 -1.19 -4.66
N LEU A 221 -21.18 -2.40 -4.15
CA LEU A 221 -20.97 -2.63 -2.72
C LEU A 221 -19.60 -2.19 -2.22
N ILE A 222 -18.57 -2.21 -3.05
CA ILE A 222 -17.27 -1.60 -2.73
C ILE A 222 -17.48 -0.10 -2.52
N HIS A 223 -18.07 0.58 -3.50
CA HIS A 223 -18.36 2.03 -3.41
C HIS A 223 -19.17 2.39 -2.15
N LEU A 224 -20.28 1.68 -1.88
CA LEU A 224 -21.13 1.99 -0.72
C LEU A 224 -20.48 1.66 0.63
N SER A 225 -19.59 0.67 0.67
CA SER A 225 -18.91 0.25 1.90
C SER A 225 -17.64 1.06 2.21
N THR A 226 -17.07 1.79 1.24
CA THR A 226 -15.96 2.71 1.50
C THR A 226 -16.44 3.86 2.38
N VAL A 227 -15.97 3.92 3.63
CA VAL A 227 -16.40 4.93 4.62
C VAL A 227 -15.39 6.04 4.84
N GLN A 228 -14.11 5.75 4.56
CA GLN A 228 -13.00 6.67 4.73
C GLN A 228 -11.95 6.45 3.62
N ILE A 229 -11.36 7.54 3.16
CA ILE A 229 -10.17 7.54 2.31
C ILE A 229 -9.07 8.34 3.02
N PHE A 230 -7.88 7.76 3.14
CA PHE A 230 -6.67 8.42 3.60
C PHE A 230 -5.76 8.69 2.40
N SER A 231 -5.49 9.96 2.11
CA SER A 231 -4.73 10.38 0.94
C SER A 231 -3.41 11.03 1.35
N PHE A 232 -2.28 10.46 0.94
CA PHE A 232 -0.95 10.95 1.26
C PHE A 232 -0.29 11.52 0.01
N GLY A 233 -0.16 12.85 -0.09
CA GLY A 233 0.53 13.52 -1.19
C GLY A 233 -0.07 13.19 -2.56
N VAL A 234 -1.40 13.06 -2.64
CA VAL A 234 -2.08 12.63 -3.87
C VAL A 234 -2.23 13.83 -4.81
N PRO A 235 -1.68 13.81 -6.04
CA PRO A 235 -1.69 14.98 -6.92
C PRO A 235 -3.04 15.15 -7.65
N TYR A 236 -4.13 15.37 -6.92
CA TYR A 236 -5.48 15.45 -7.50
C TYR A 236 -5.61 16.56 -8.54
N LYS A 237 -4.89 17.67 -8.38
CA LYS A 237 -4.87 18.80 -9.33
C LYS A 237 -3.58 18.84 -10.16
N GLY A 238 -2.87 17.71 -10.24
CA GLY A 238 -1.62 17.57 -10.98
C GLY A 238 -0.36 17.92 -10.17
N ILE A 239 0.79 17.69 -10.78
CA ILE A 239 2.12 18.08 -10.28
C ILE A 239 2.65 19.25 -11.10
N ASN A 240 3.51 20.09 -10.52
CA ASN A 240 4.10 21.21 -11.26
C ASN A 240 5.03 20.68 -12.37
N PRO A 241 4.94 21.16 -13.63
CA PRO A 241 5.83 20.74 -14.71
C PRO A 241 7.34 20.84 -14.38
N ASP A 242 7.73 21.86 -13.58
CA ASP A 242 9.13 22.08 -13.14
C ASP A 242 9.63 20.99 -12.15
N GLN A 243 8.72 20.11 -11.72
CA GLN A 243 8.96 18.98 -10.82
C GLN A 243 9.06 17.63 -11.59
N ILE A 244 8.88 17.61 -12.92
CA ILE A 244 9.12 16.40 -13.74
C ILE A 244 10.61 16.01 -13.73
N ASP A 245 11.50 16.99 -13.52
CA ASP A 245 12.95 16.80 -13.42
C ASP A 245 13.42 16.15 -12.10
N ILE A 246 12.51 15.83 -11.16
CA ILE A 246 12.83 15.25 -9.85
C ILE A 246 13.38 13.81 -9.96
N VAL A 247 13.09 13.08 -11.04
CA VAL A 247 13.57 11.70 -11.22
C VAL A 247 14.04 11.45 -12.65
N LYS A 248 15.32 11.73 -12.93
CA LYS A 248 15.98 11.36 -14.20
C LYS A 248 16.90 10.13 -14.06
N SER A 249 16.36 9.03 -13.52
CA SER A 249 16.69 7.73 -14.11
C SER A 249 15.84 7.57 -15.38
N SER A 250 16.32 6.85 -16.40
CA SER A 250 15.58 6.68 -17.67
C SER A 250 14.15 6.16 -17.49
N HIS A 251 13.90 5.39 -16.41
CA HIS A 251 12.59 4.88 -16.05
C HIS A 251 11.73 5.90 -15.28
N GLY A 252 12.34 6.72 -14.43
CA GLY A 252 11.65 7.74 -13.63
C GLY A 252 11.11 8.92 -14.46
N ALA A 253 11.85 9.37 -15.47
CA ALA A 253 11.47 10.55 -16.25
C ALA A 253 10.27 10.29 -17.18
N ALA A 254 10.25 9.14 -17.84
CA ALA A 254 9.11 8.69 -18.64
C ALA A 254 7.86 8.51 -17.76
N TYR A 255 8.07 8.09 -16.51
CA TYR A 255 7.02 7.83 -15.55
C TYR A 255 6.43 9.08 -14.89
N PHE A 256 7.24 10.04 -14.44
CA PHE A 256 6.73 11.34 -13.97
C PHE A 256 6.08 12.12 -15.12
N GLY A 257 6.60 11.98 -16.34
CA GLY A 257 5.92 12.45 -17.55
C GLY A 257 4.54 11.81 -17.73
N ARG A 258 4.39 10.52 -17.41
CA ARG A 258 3.11 9.81 -17.45
C ARG A 258 2.16 10.21 -16.31
N ILE A 259 2.62 10.32 -15.05
CA ILE A 259 1.80 10.86 -13.96
C ILE A 259 1.33 12.27 -14.33
N PHE A 260 2.24 13.10 -14.84
CA PHE A 260 1.90 14.44 -15.30
C PHE A 260 0.82 14.39 -16.39
N GLN A 261 1.00 13.58 -17.44
CA GLN A 261 0.00 13.41 -18.49
C GLN A 261 -1.34 12.89 -17.94
N GLU A 262 -1.34 11.80 -17.20
CA GLU A 262 -2.55 11.18 -16.63
C GLU A 262 -3.27 12.12 -15.67
N THR A 263 -2.54 12.89 -14.84
CA THR A 263 -3.13 13.86 -13.92
C THR A 263 -3.69 15.10 -14.60
N GLN A 264 -3.22 15.48 -15.80
CA GLN A 264 -3.87 16.53 -16.59
C GLN A 264 -5.28 16.13 -17.08
N TYR A 265 -5.55 14.83 -17.22
CA TYR A 265 -6.87 14.31 -17.63
C TYR A 265 -7.87 14.18 -16.46
N ILE A 266 -7.44 14.36 -15.20
CA ILE A 266 -8.25 14.07 -13.99
C ILE A 266 -9.36 15.09 -13.70
N THR A 267 -9.43 16.22 -14.42
CA THR A 267 -10.36 17.31 -14.07
C THR A 267 -11.85 16.91 -14.02
N GLN A 268 -12.32 16.02 -14.91
CA GLN A 268 -13.73 15.59 -14.89
C GLN A 268 -14.01 14.52 -13.82
N ASN A 269 -13.16 13.50 -13.70
CA ASN A 269 -13.32 12.46 -12.69
C ASN A 269 -13.15 12.99 -11.27
N LEU A 270 -12.36 14.06 -11.08
CA LEU A 270 -12.21 14.70 -9.79
C LEU A 270 -13.52 15.31 -9.27
N GLU A 271 -14.30 15.98 -10.14
CA GLU A 271 -15.59 16.54 -9.71
C GLU A 271 -16.60 15.44 -9.42
N PHE A 272 -16.60 14.34 -10.19
CA PHE A 272 -17.40 13.16 -9.85
C PHE A 272 -16.96 12.55 -8.51
N PHE A 273 -15.66 12.42 -8.27
CA PHE A 273 -15.13 11.94 -7.00
C PHE A 273 -15.61 12.81 -5.83
N ARG A 274 -15.45 14.14 -5.93
CA ARG A 274 -15.95 15.11 -4.94
C ARG A 274 -17.46 14.99 -4.70
N HIS A 275 -18.24 14.84 -5.77
CA HIS A 275 -19.69 14.67 -5.68
C HIS A 275 -20.05 13.36 -4.97
N LEU A 276 -19.38 12.26 -5.31
CA LEU A 276 -19.65 10.94 -4.75
C LEU A 276 -19.22 10.82 -3.28
N LEU A 277 -18.15 11.49 -2.87
CA LEU A 277 -17.77 11.61 -1.45
C LEU A 277 -18.90 12.26 -0.65
N LYS A 278 -19.47 13.36 -1.16
CA LYS A 278 -20.64 14.03 -0.56
C LYS A 278 -21.87 13.13 -0.55
N TYR A 279 -22.18 12.49 -1.68
CA TYR A 279 -23.36 11.64 -1.83
C TYR A 279 -23.37 10.45 -0.85
N THR A 280 -22.20 9.87 -0.61
CA THR A 280 -22.06 8.74 0.32
C THR A 280 -21.73 9.16 1.74
N ASP A 281 -21.45 10.44 2.02
CA ASP A 281 -20.84 10.87 3.29
C ASP A 281 -19.57 10.05 3.62
N THR A 282 -18.72 9.87 2.61
CA THR A 282 -17.42 9.22 2.73
C THR A 282 -16.39 10.26 3.12
N GLN A 283 -15.72 10.01 4.23
CA GLN A 283 -14.76 10.92 4.81
C GLN A 283 -13.44 10.86 4.04
N LEU A 284 -12.81 12.01 3.83
CA LEU A 284 -11.50 12.16 3.22
C LEU A 284 -10.56 12.78 4.25
N SER A 285 -9.37 12.20 4.41
CA SER A 285 -8.33 12.79 5.25
C SER A 285 -7.07 12.94 4.39
N SER A 286 -6.70 14.19 4.14
CA SER A 286 -5.68 14.60 3.17
C SER A 286 -4.39 14.98 3.88
N PHE A 287 -3.39 14.13 3.82
CA PHE A 287 -2.04 14.35 4.35
C PHE A 287 -1.12 14.92 3.27
N TYR A 288 -0.43 16.02 3.56
CA TYR A 288 0.48 16.67 2.62
C TYR A 288 1.87 16.88 3.21
N GLU A 289 2.89 16.76 2.36
CA GLU A 289 4.29 16.99 2.70
C GLU A 289 4.58 18.47 3.00
N THR A 290 5.52 18.72 3.91
CA THR A 290 6.03 20.07 4.21
C THR A 290 7.53 20.24 3.99
N GLN A 291 8.24 19.14 3.70
CA GLN A 291 9.66 19.18 3.34
C GLN A 291 9.86 18.85 1.87
N GLN A 292 10.93 19.37 1.30
CA GLN A 292 11.28 19.13 -0.10
C GLN A 292 11.94 17.77 -0.27
N THR A 293 11.60 17.06 -1.33
CA THR A 293 12.24 15.80 -1.72
C THR A 293 13.49 16.11 -2.56
N LEU A 294 14.58 15.36 -2.34
CA LEU A 294 15.79 15.44 -3.17
C LEU A 294 15.46 15.05 -4.62
N LYS A 295 15.76 15.94 -5.56
CA LYS A 295 15.74 15.69 -6.99
C LYS A 295 16.99 14.90 -7.37
N LEU A 296 16.81 13.75 -8.02
CA LEU A 296 17.91 13.00 -8.62
C LEU A 296 18.46 13.80 -9.81
N GLY A 297 19.53 14.55 -9.57
CA GLY A 297 20.16 15.42 -10.56
C GLY A 297 20.71 14.68 -11.79
N LYS A 298 20.89 15.42 -12.90
CA LYS A 298 21.64 14.92 -14.07
C LYS A 298 23.06 14.54 -13.64
N LEU A 299 23.51 13.35 -14.00
CA LEU A 299 24.94 13.09 -14.14
C LEU A 299 25.41 13.88 -15.37
N ASP A 300 25.89 15.11 -15.19
CA ASP A 300 26.51 15.86 -16.27
C ASP A 300 27.84 15.16 -16.62
N ILE A 301 27.80 14.25 -17.59
CA ILE A 301 28.98 13.51 -18.11
C ILE A 301 30.04 14.50 -18.68
N ALA A 302 29.67 15.77 -18.87
CA ALA A 302 30.54 16.82 -19.40
C ALA A 302 31.21 17.70 -18.33
N ARG A 303 30.88 17.57 -17.03
CA ARG A 303 31.53 18.34 -15.96
C ARG A 303 31.88 17.43 -14.80
N GLU A 304 33.18 17.22 -14.65
CA GLU A 304 33.82 16.71 -13.46
C GLU A 304 33.62 17.71 -12.31
N ASN A 305 32.42 17.75 -11.73
CA ASN A 305 32.07 18.39 -10.46
C ASN A 305 30.71 17.85 -10.01
N SER A 306 30.61 17.52 -8.72
CA SER A 306 29.52 16.80 -8.06
C SER A 306 28.11 17.10 -8.56
N PRO A 307 27.20 16.10 -8.57
CA PRO A 307 25.79 16.33 -8.92
C PRO A 307 25.24 17.48 -8.07
N ILE A 308 24.68 18.51 -8.73
CA ILE A 308 23.98 19.58 -8.01
C ILE A 308 22.74 18.96 -7.39
N GLU A 309 22.77 18.76 -6.09
CA GLU A 309 21.58 18.41 -5.32
C GLU A 309 20.56 19.54 -5.49
N SER A 310 19.45 19.23 -6.14
CA SER A 310 18.30 20.14 -6.20
C SER A 310 17.19 19.52 -5.39
N TYR A 311 16.35 20.33 -4.76
CA TYR A 311 15.24 19.88 -3.91
C TYR A 311 13.94 20.52 -4.41
N GLY A 312 12.81 19.84 -4.23
CA GLY A 312 11.50 20.42 -4.52
C GLY A 312 10.38 19.69 -3.80
N MET A 313 9.27 20.40 -3.57
CA MET A 313 8.00 19.72 -3.28
C MET A 313 7.66 18.85 -4.49
N VAL A 314 7.10 17.68 -4.28
CA VAL A 314 6.61 16.80 -5.37
C VAL A 314 5.14 17.06 -5.63
N VAL A 315 4.37 17.34 -4.58
CA VAL A 315 2.95 17.66 -4.65
C VAL A 315 2.65 18.82 -3.70
N ASP A 316 2.27 19.95 -4.28
CA ASP A 316 1.82 21.11 -3.51
C ASP A 316 0.53 20.80 -2.73
N LYS A 317 0.39 21.40 -1.54
CA LYS A 317 -0.84 21.30 -0.72
C LYS A 317 -2.11 21.55 -1.55
N ASN A 318 -2.08 22.56 -2.42
CA ASN A 318 -3.23 22.92 -3.26
C ASN A 318 -3.64 21.80 -4.21
N SER A 319 -2.72 20.91 -4.59
CA SER A 319 -3.01 19.71 -5.36
C SER A 319 -3.45 18.54 -4.49
N ALA A 320 -2.86 18.39 -3.29
CA ALA A 320 -3.16 17.32 -2.34
C ALA A 320 -4.53 17.44 -1.65
N VAL A 321 -5.02 18.67 -1.47
CA VAL A 321 -6.27 18.98 -0.75
C VAL A 321 -7.38 19.38 -1.73
N LEU A 322 -8.55 18.77 -1.60
CA LEU A 322 -9.68 19.00 -2.51
C LEU A 322 -10.47 20.26 -2.14
N GLY A 323 -10.45 20.70 -0.89
CA GLY A 323 -11.28 21.80 -0.41
C GLY A 323 -12.76 21.41 -0.41
N LEU A 324 -13.06 20.22 0.12
CA LEU A 324 -14.43 19.84 0.49
C LEU A 324 -14.85 20.54 1.80
N PRO A 325 -16.14 20.52 2.16
CA PRO A 325 -16.60 21.00 3.45
C PRO A 325 -15.87 20.32 4.63
N GLU A 326 -15.67 21.04 5.74
CA GLU A 326 -14.92 20.55 6.92
C GLU A 326 -15.46 19.26 7.53
N ASN A 327 -16.76 18.97 7.33
CA ASN A 327 -17.37 17.72 7.79
C ASN A 327 -17.11 16.51 6.88
N LEU A 328 -16.39 16.69 5.78
CA LEU A 328 -16.06 15.65 4.78
C LEU A 328 -14.56 15.55 4.48
N GLU A 329 -13.80 16.63 4.60
CA GLU A 329 -12.34 16.61 4.42
C GLU A 329 -11.61 17.24 5.61
N GLU A 330 -10.77 16.44 6.28
CA GLU A 330 -9.77 16.91 7.24
C GLU A 330 -8.40 16.95 6.55
N ASP A 331 -7.69 18.09 6.57
CA ASP A 331 -6.32 18.18 6.06
C ASP A 331 -5.27 18.16 7.18
N HIS A 332 -4.15 17.52 6.91
CA HIS A 332 -3.09 17.29 7.90
C HIS A 332 -1.72 17.54 7.27
N ASN A 333 -0.95 18.43 7.89
CA ASN A 333 0.44 18.62 7.50
C ASN A 333 1.31 17.50 8.11
N VAL A 334 2.23 16.97 7.32
CA VAL A 334 3.21 15.97 7.78
C VAL A 334 4.60 16.55 7.66
N ASP A 335 5.34 16.53 8.77
CA ASP A 335 6.73 16.97 8.82
C ASP A 335 7.64 15.92 8.16
N GLY A 336 7.59 15.89 6.84
CA GLY A 336 8.31 14.95 5.99
C GLY A 336 8.24 15.35 4.52
N ASP A 337 9.09 14.70 3.73
CA ASP A 337 9.09 14.75 2.27
C ASP A 337 8.11 13.72 1.67
N HIS A 338 7.98 13.69 0.35
CA HIS A 338 7.01 12.85 -0.37
C HIS A 338 7.19 11.34 -0.11
N ILE A 339 8.38 10.92 0.30
CA ILE A 339 8.73 9.52 0.60
C ILE A 339 8.38 9.21 2.05
N SER A 340 8.96 9.99 2.97
CA SER A 340 8.81 9.80 4.42
C SER A 340 7.39 10.04 4.92
N LEU A 341 6.55 10.72 4.12
CA LEU A 341 5.12 10.94 4.35
C LEU A 341 4.33 9.69 4.78
N ILE A 342 4.78 8.50 4.38
CA ILE A 342 4.13 7.22 4.69
C ILE A 342 5.01 6.20 5.43
N GLN A 343 6.23 6.59 5.82
CA GLN A 343 7.26 5.72 6.38
C GLN A 343 7.43 5.93 7.90
N PHE A 344 6.39 5.65 8.67
CA PHE A 344 6.41 5.88 10.12
C PHE A 344 7.35 4.89 10.83
N THR A 345 8.29 5.43 11.60
CA THR A 345 9.30 4.65 12.34
C THR A 345 8.98 4.52 13.83
N SER A 346 7.94 5.19 14.32
CA SER A 346 7.55 5.16 15.74
C SER A 346 6.03 5.09 15.90
N ARG A 347 5.58 4.36 16.93
CA ARG A 347 4.18 4.35 17.39
C ARG A 347 3.72 5.68 17.97
N THR A 348 4.65 6.57 18.29
CA THR A 348 4.37 7.93 18.77
C THR A 348 4.50 8.98 17.66
N ASP A 349 4.71 8.56 16.41
CA ASP A 349 4.70 9.47 15.28
C ASP A 349 3.36 10.23 15.23
N ARG A 350 3.43 11.55 15.00
CA ARG A 350 2.25 12.43 15.06
C ARG A 350 1.23 12.07 13.97
N THR A 351 1.71 11.74 12.78
CA THR A 351 0.85 11.35 11.65
C THR A 351 0.22 10.00 11.92
N TYR A 352 1.02 9.03 12.38
CA TYR A 352 0.52 7.71 12.77
C TYR A 352 -0.56 7.79 13.86
N THR A 353 -0.31 8.51 14.94
CA THR A 353 -1.28 8.69 16.05
C THR A 353 -2.56 9.41 15.60
N THR A 354 -2.47 10.35 14.66
CA THR A 354 -3.64 10.96 14.01
C THR A 354 -4.47 9.92 13.26
N ILE A 355 -3.84 9.07 12.45
CA ILE A 355 -4.51 7.97 11.72
C ILE A 355 -5.21 7.02 12.69
N ILE A 356 -4.55 6.64 13.79
CA ILE A 356 -5.15 5.79 14.82
C ILE A 356 -6.38 6.45 15.45
N GLY A 357 -6.31 7.73 15.80
CA GLY A 357 -7.45 8.47 16.34
C GLY A 357 -8.64 8.50 15.37
N LEU A 358 -8.38 8.69 14.07
CA LEU A 358 -9.42 8.67 13.03
C LEU A 358 -10.03 7.27 12.86
N LEU A 359 -9.21 6.22 12.84
CA LEU A 359 -9.67 4.83 12.77
C LEU A 359 -10.48 4.40 14.00
N GLN A 360 -10.07 4.82 15.20
CA GLN A 360 -10.81 4.57 16.44
C GLN A 360 -12.15 5.32 16.45
N ARG A 361 -12.17 6.58 16.00
CA ARG A 361 -13.40 7.36 15.83
C ARG A 361 -14.37 6.64 14.90
N LEU A 362 -13.87 6.09 13.78
CA LEU A 362 -14.67 5.29 12.87
C LEU A 362 -15.27 4.07 13.59
N LEU A 363 -14.47 3.24 14.26
CA LEU A 363 -14.99 2.05 14.97
C LEU A 363 -15.99 2.38 16.09
N GLY A 364 -15.87 3.54 16.75
CA GLY A 364 -16.81 4.02 17.77
C GLY A 364 -18.17 4.46 17.21
N THR A 365 -18.30 4.65 15.90
CA THR A 365 -19.59 4.90 15.24
C THR A 365 -20.26 3.60 14.82
N GLU A 366 -21.59 3.60 14.66
CA GLU A 366 -22.32 2.44 14.12
C GLU A 366 -22.05 2.22 12.62
N LEU A 367 -20.81 1.88 12.26
CA LEU A 367 -20.34 1.81 10.87
C LEU A 367 -21.16 0.84 10.01
N ARG A 368 -21.58 -0.30 10.58
CA ARG A 368 -22.45 -1.26 9.87
C ARG A 368 -23.79 -0.64 9.51
N ASN A 369 -24.39 0.12 10.42
CA ASN A 369 -25.65 0.81 10.15
C ASN A 369 -25.45 1.90 9.08
N LYS A 370 -24.34 2.64 9.12
CA LYS A 370 -23.99 3.62 8.07
C LYS A 370 -23.86 2.99 6.67
N VAL A 371 -23.21 1.82 6.56
CA VAL A 371 -23.11 1.13 5.26
C VAL A 371 -24.45 0.55 4.80
N LEU A 372 -25.27 0.05 5.73
CA LEU A 372 -26.60 -0.48 5.42
C LEU A 372 -27.57 0.63 4.96
N THR A 373 -27.56 1.81 5.57
CA THR A 373 -28.42 2.94 5.16
C THR A 373 -28.07 3.46 3.77
N ARG A 374 -26.78 3.47 3.40
CA ARG A 374 -26.30 3.79 2.04
C ARG A 374 -26.81 2.84 0.95
N LYS A 375 -27.26 1.63 1.30
CA LYS A 375 -27.84 0.67 0.33
C LYS A 375 -29.32 0.90 0.06
N SER A 376 -30.02 1.51 1.00
CA SER A 376 -31.47 1.74 0.92
C SER A 376 -31.86 3.03 0.20
N SER A 377 -30.89 3.92 -0.05
CA SER A 377 -30.98 5.12 -0.88
C SER A 377 -30.50 4.85 -2.30
#